data_AF-A0A2G5CGN4-F1
#
_entry.id   AF-A0A2G5CGN4-F1
#
_cell.length_a   1.000
_cell.length_b   1.000
_cell.length_c   1.000
_cell.angle_alpha   90.00
_cell.angle_beta   90.00
_cell.angle_gamma   90.00
#
_symmetry.space_group_name_H-M   'P 1'
#
loop_
_entity.id
_entity.type
_entity.pdbx_description
1 polymer ?
#
loop_
_entity_poly.entity_id
_entity_poly.type
_entity_poly.pdbx_seq_one_letter_code
_entity_poly.pdbx_strand_id
1 'polypeptide(L)'
;MQILRRSSESFCFSNGSIGNFFFAGARIFFQSLDAAIFLFSRVSDIPSESLVLPVISTNDRLTLGCELWDGTIIRGQNEISHPTGGSLQPINKEHASVPTLPSRIKRIFYMSSEGRNLLHEVFPTVNPSVLEQLSKVDCIVYAMGSLFTSVCPSLVLLGTGEIISSRPCPKVLLLNGSHDRETCGLSASGFVTAITDALNRTYGDSHNCLENVPNQYINALVVPRDGDIPVDVQCLASQGIFHVVTVDSVHDPKVGIVFNPKSLIQALADLIADFCE
;
A
#
# COMPACT_ATOMS: atom_id res chain seq x y z
N MET A 1 3.09 -35.18 0.24
CA MET A 1 1.94 -35.53 -0.63
C MET A 1 0.67 -35.55 0.20
N GLN A 2 -0.04 -34.42 0.28
CA GLN A 2 -1.40 -34.38 0.79
C GLN A 2 -2.22 -33.43 -0.10
N ILE A 3 -2.18 -33.72 -1.40
CA ILE A 3 -3.02 -33.09 -2.41
C ILE A 3 -4.22 -34.03 -2.58
N LEU A 4 -5.43 -33.48 -2.51
CA LEU A 4 -6.75 -34.14 -2.62
C LEU A 4 -7.40 -34.62 -1.30
N ARG A 5 -7.76 -33.68 -0.42
CA ARG A 5 -9.11 -33.75 0.18
C ARG A 5 -10.07 -33.22 -0.88
N ARG A 6 -10.86 -34.11 -1.50
CA ARG A 6 -11.97 -33.72 -2.39
C ARG A 6 -12.93 -32.84 -1.59
N SER A 7 -12.96 -31.54 -1.88
CA SER A 7 -14.15 -30.74 -1.62
C SER A 7 -15.28 -31.35 -2.46
N SER A 8 -16.50 -31.45 -1.90
CA SER A 8 -17.68 -31.92 -2.62
C SER A 8 -18.09 -30.99 -3.77
N GLU A 9 -17.52 -29.78 -3.82
CA GLU A 9 -17.75 -28.79 -4.87
C GLU A 9 -16.55 -28.74 -5.84
N SER A 10 -16.85 -28.76 -7.15
CA SER A 10 -15.87 -28.55 -8.21
C SER A 10 -15.36 -27.12 -8.17
N PHE A 11 -14.04 -26.92 -8.19
CA PHE A 11 -13.45 -25.60 -8.30
C PHE A 11 -13.86 -24.95 -9.64
N CYS A 12 -14.42 -23.75 -9.59
CA CYS A 12 -14.81 -22.99 -10.77
C CYS A 12 -13.64 -22.11 -11.25
N PHE A 13 -13.17 -22.34 -12.48
CA PHE A 13 -12.06 -21.58 -13.07
C PHE A 13 -12.51 -20.29 -13.78
N SER A 14 -13.82 -20.09 -13.97
CA SER A 14 -14.38 -18.94 -14.68
C SER A 14 -13.97 -17.62 -14.01
N ASN A 15 -13.69 -16.60 -14.82
CA ASN A 15 -13.25 -15.25 -14.40
C ASN A 15 -11.93 -15.21 -13.60
N GLY A 16 -11.19 -16.32 -13.52
CA GLY A 16 -9.89 -16.35 -12.87
C GLY A 16 -8.77 -15.75 -13.72
N SER A 17 -7.86 -15.03 -13.08
CA SER A 17 -6.64 -14.54 -13.73
C SER A 17 -5.64 -15.69 -13.91
N ILE A 18 -5.16 -15.88 -15.15
CA ILE A 18 -4.12 -16.88 -15.47
C ILE A 18 -2.85 -16.64 -14.64
N GLY A 19 -2.46 -15.38 -14.44
CA GLY A 19 -1.33 -15.02 -13.58
C GLY A 19 -1.56 -15.45 -12.13
N ASN A 20 -2.77 -15.27 -11.60
CA ASN A 20 -3.08 -15.72 -10.23
C ASN A 20 -3.04 -17.24 -10.10
N PHE A 21 -3.50 -17.99 -11.12
CA PHE A 21 -3.38 -19.45 -11.13
C PHE A 21 -1.91 -19.89 -11.18
N PHE A 22 -1.06 -19.20 -11.95
CA PHE A 22 0.37 -19.43 -11.93
C PHE A 22 0.97 -19.22 -10.54
N PHE A 23 0.70 -18.08 -9.90
CA PHE A 23 1.20 -17.78 -8.56
C PHE A 23 0.70 -18.78 -7.52
N ALA A 24 -0.59 -19.16 -7.58
CA ALA A 24 -1.15 -20.17 -6.69
C ALA A 24 -0.43 -21.51 -6.86
N GLY A 25 -0.26 -21.99 -8.10
CA GLY A 25 0.42 -23.24 -8.39
C GLY A 25 1.89 -23.22 -7.96
N ALA A 26 2.64 -22.17 -8.35
CA ALA A 26 4.05 -22.02 -8.01
C ALA A 26 4.26 -21.89 -6.50
N ARG A 27 3.46 -21.08 -5.80
CA ARG A 27 3.56 -20.94 -4.34
C ARG A 27 3.26 -22.26 -3.62
N ILE A 28 2.25 -23.02 -4.06
CA ILE A 28 1.96 -24.35 -3.50
C ILE A 28 3.11 -25.32 -3.73
N PHE A 29 3.73 -25.28 -4.92
CA PHE A 29 4.84 -26.15 -5.27
C PHE A 29 6.10 -25.86 -4.45
N PHE A 30 6.50 -24.58 -4.35
CA PHE A 30 7.70 -24.17 -3.64
C PHE A 30 7.50 -23.94 -2.14
N GLN A 31 6.26 -23.85 -1.67
CA GLN A 31 5.92 -23.37 -0.32
C GLN A 31 6.56 -22.00 -0.02
N SER A 32 6.64 -21.14 -1.04
CA SER A 32 7.30 -19.83 -0.95
C SER A 32 6.72 -18.88 -1.99
N LEU A 33 6.25 -17.71 -1.54
CA LEU A 33 5.80 -16.65 -2.45
C LEU A 33 6.99 -15.99 -3.16
N ASP A 34 8.12 -15.80 -2.46
CA ASP A 34 9.35 -15.28 -3.03
C ASP A 34 9.84 -16.14 -4.21
N ALA A 35 9.86 -17.48 -4.05
CA ALA A 35 10.23 -18.39 -5.14
C ALA A 35 9.23 -18.35 -6.31
N ALA A 36 7.94 -18.18 -6.03
CA ALA A 36 6.91 -18.04 -7.06
C ALA A 36 7.08 -16.74 -7.87
N ILE A 37 7.41 -15.62 -7.20
CA ILE A 37 7.72 -14.34 -7.84
C ILE A 37 9.00 -14.45 -8.67
N PHE A 38 10.04 -15.08 -8.13
CA PHE A 38 11.27 -15.33 -8.88
C PHE A 38 11.00 -16.14 -10.15
N LEU A 39 10.26 -17.25 -10.05
CA LEU A 39 9.91 -18.06 -11.23
C LEU A 39 9.09 -17.23 -12.23
N PHE A 40 8.09 -16.47 -11.77
CA PHE A 40 7.29 -15.63 -12.64
C PHE A 40 8.16 -14.61 -13.39
N SER A 41 9.09 -13.94 -12.69
CA SER A 41 10.00 -12.96 -13.30
C SER A 41 10.86 -13.55 -14.43
N ARG A 42 11.30 -14.81 -14.28
CA ARG A 42 12.09 -15.51 -15.31
C ARG A 42 11.23 -15.92 -16.50
N VAL A 43 10.01 -16.37 -16.26
CA VAL A 43 9.10 -16.83 -17.30
C VAL A 43 8.52 -15.66 -18.11
N SER A 44 8.26 -14.52 -17.46
CA SER A 44 7.72 -13.33 -18.12
C SER A 44 8.79 -12.34 -18.59
N ASP A 45 10.08 -12.73 -18.51
CA ASP A 45 11.22 -11.92 -18.94
C ASP A 45 11.22 -10.50 -18.36
N ILE A 46 10.96 -10.38 -17.05
CA ILE A 46 11.08 -9.09 -16.34
C ILE A 46 12.53 -8.61 -16.44
N PRO A 47 12.78 -7.33 -16.77
CA PRO A 47 14.14 -6.80 -16.88
C PRO A 47 14.98 -7.13 -15.64
N SER A 48 16.24 -7.52 -15.86
CA SER A 48 17.13 -8.03 -14.81
C SER A 48 17.44 -7.03 -13.70
N GLU A 49 17.32 -5.75 -14.02
CA GLU A 49 17.47 -4.59 -13.14
C GLU A 49 16.23 -4.33 -12.26
N SER A 50 15.11 -5.00 -12.55
CA SER A 50 13.87 -4.90 -11.79
C SER A 50 13.74 -6.04 -10.79
N LEU A 51 13.41 -5.70 -9.54
CA LEU A 51 13.20 -6.66 -8.47
C LEU A 51 11.81 -6.48 -7.86
N VAL A 52 11.04 -7.56 -7.83
CA VAL A 52 9.71 -7.61 -7.19
C VAL A 52 9.82 -8.48 -5.94
N LEU A 53 9.47 -7.91 -4.79
CA LEU A 53 9.54 -8.60 -3.50
C LEU A 53 8.17 -8.60 -2.81
N PRO A 54 7.75 -9.71 -2.20
CA PRO A 54 6.61 -9.68 -1.31
C PRO A 54 7.00 -8.98 0.00
N VAL A 55 6.19 -8.02 0.43
CA VAL A 55 6.49 -7.22 1.63
C VAL A 55 6.45 -8.05 2.92
N ILE A 56 5.68 -9.13 2.94
CA ILE A 56 5.67 -10.15 3.99
C ILE A 56 5.99 -11.51 3.35
N SER A 57 6.96 -12.22 3.91
CA SER A 57 7.27 -13.60 3.51
C SER A 57 6.71 -14.57 4.55
N THR A 58 5.45 -14.98 4.36
CA THR A 58 4.81 -16.04 5.15
C THR A 58 3.90 -16.91 4.28
N ASN A 59 3.65 -18.14 4.72
CA ASN A 59 2.60 -19.00 4.16
C ASN A 59 1.27 -18.86 4.90
N ASP A 60 1.27 -18.14 6.02
CA ASP A 60 0.12 -17.94 6.87
C ASP A 60 -0.86 -16.96 6.23
N ARG A 61 -2.15 -17.14 6.53
CA ARG A 61 -3.18 -16.23 6.03
C ARG A 61 -3.32 -15.04 6.97
N LEU A 62 -2.83 -13.90 6.51
CA LEU A 62 -3.07 -12.60 7.16
C LEU A 62 -4.31 -11.92 6.60
N THR A 63 -5.08 -11.29 7.47
CA THR A 63 -6.26 -10.49 7.11
C THR A 63 -6.04 -9.05 7.52
N LEU A 64 -6.18 -8.11 6.58
CA LEU A 64 -6.13 -6.68 6.88
C LEU A 64 -7.41 -6.25 7.60
N GLY A 65 -7.30 -5.43 8.63
CA GLY A 65 -8.40 -4.73 9.28
C GLY A 65 -8.09 -3.24 9.45
N CYS A 66 -9.12 -2.45 9.73
CA CYS A 66 -8.97 -1.06 10.10
C CYS A 66 -9.88 -0.68 11.28
N GLU A 67 -9.46 0.32 12.03
CA GLU A 67 -10.25 1.01 13.06
C GLU A 67 -10.54 2.42 12.55
N LEU A 68 -11.80 2.85 12.66
CA LEU A 68 -12.22 4.21 12.34
C LEU A 68 -12.17 5.10 13.58
N TRP A 69 -12.20 6.43 13.38
CA TRP A 69 -12.16 7.39 14.49
C TRP A 69 -13.37 7.31 15.45
N ASP A 70 -14.49 6.73 15.01
CA ASP A 70 -15.67 6.48 15.85
C ASP A 70 -15.58 5.16 16.66
N GLY A 71 -14.48 4.42 16.52
CA GLY A 71 -14.25 3.13 17.17
C GLY A 71 -14.75 1.91 16.38
N THR A 72 -15.38 2.10 15.21
CA THR A 72 -15.82 1.00 14.35
C THR A 72 -14.62 0.21 13.82
N ILE A 73 -14.70 -1.12 13.86
CA ILE A 73 -13.68 -2.01 13.29
C ILE A 73 -14.24 -2.70 12.03
N ILE A 74 -13.51 -2.58 10.93
CA ILE A 74 -13.81 -3.26 9.67
C ILE A 74 -12.72 -4.31 9.41
N ARG A 75 -13.13 -5.54 9.08
CA ARG A 75 -12.21 -6.67 8.87
C ARG A 75 -12.31 -7.16 7.42
N GLY A 76 -11.16 -7.31 6.78
CA GLY A 76 -11.04 -7.72 5.39
C GLY A 76 -10.79 -6.52 4.47
N GLN A 77 -9.73 -6.61 3.65
CA GLN A 77 -9.33 -5.56 2.71
C GLN A 77 -10.47 -5.15 1.75
N ASN A 78 -11.26 -6.13 1.28
CA ASN A 78 -12.39 -5.86 0.40
C ASN A 78 -13.52 -5.13 1.14
N GLU A 79 -13.81 -5.43 2.40
CA GLU A 79 -14.85 -4.72 3.16
C GLU A 79 -14.48 -3.25 3.42
N ILE A 80 -13.18 -2.97 3.54
CA ILE A 80 -12.65 -1.62 3.69
C ILE A 80 -12.83 -0.83 2.38
N SER A 81 -12.36 -1.39 1.26
CA SER A 81 -12.23 -0.68 -0.02
C SER A 81 -13.44 -0.84 -0.96
N HIS A 82 -13.99 -2.04 -1.08
CA HIS A 82 -15.01 -2.43 -2.06
C HIS A 82 -15.97 -3.49 -1.47
N PRO A 83 -16.81 -3.14 -0.46
CA PRO A 83 -17.73 -4.09 0.15
C PRO A 83 -18.71 -4.62 -0.90
N THR A 84 -18.84 -5.94 -0.97
CA THR A 84 -19.66 -6.60 -2.00
C THR A 84 -21.12 -6.79 -1.58
N GLY A 85 -21.47 -6.47 -0.32
CA GLY A 85 -22.83 -6.65 0.20
C GLY A 85 -23.36 -8.08 0.10
N GLY A 86 -22.47 -9.07 -0.04
CA GLY A 86 -22.82 -10.47 -0.29
C GLY A 86 -23.09 -10.85 -1.75
N SER A 87 -22.88 -9.93 -2.72
CA SER A 87 -23.08 -10.19 -4.15
C SER A 87 -21.80 -10.63 -4.85
N LEU A 88 -21.88 -11.69 -5.67
CA LEU A 88 -20.76 -12.27 -6.46
C LEU A 88 -20.41 -11.46 -7.72
N GLN A 89 -20.70 -10.16 -7.75
CA GLN A 89 -20.37 -9.31 -8.90
C GLN A 89 -18.85 -9.11 -9.02
N PRO A 90 -18.31 -8.90 -10.24
CA PRO A 90 -16.93 -8.49 -10.43
C PRO A 90 -16.63 -7.23 -9.60
N ILE A 91 -15.49 -7.19 -8.91
CA ILE A 91 -15.07 -6.00 -8.15
C ILE A 91 -14.85 -4.86 -9.14
N ASN A 92 -15.77 -3.89 -9.13
CA ASN A 92 -15.62 -2.67 -9.91
C ASN A 92 -14.99 -1.58 -9.01
N LYS A 93 -13.84 -1.06 -9.43
CA LYS A 93 -13.13 0.03 -8.74
C LYS A 93 -13.60 1.42 -9.19
N GLU A 94 -14.76 1.50 -9.84
CA GLU A 94 -15.35 2.77 -10.25
C GLU A 94 -15.67 3.63 -9.03
N HIS A 95 -15.26 4.89 -9.10
CA HIS A 95 -15.36 5.90 -8.04
C HIS A 95 -16.80 6.11 -7.51
N ALA A 96 -17.83 5.81 -8.30
CA ALA A 96 -19.20 6.25 -8.06
C ALA A 96 -20.12 5.23 -7.37
N SER A 97 -19.72 3.96 -7.24
CA SER A 97 -20.66 2.91 -6.79
C SER A 97 -20.59 2.55 -5.31
N VAL A 98 -19.61 3.07 -4.56
CA VAL A 98 -19.37 2.65 -3.18
C VAL A 98 -19.48 3.85 -2.22
N PRO A 99 -20.36 3.81 -1.20
CA PRO A 99 -20.49 4.91 -0.25
C PRO A 99 -19.20 5.08 0.56
N THR A 100 -18.92 6.33 0.94
CA THR A 100 -17.82 6.69 1.84
C THR A 100 -17.98 5.99 3.19
N LEU A 101 -16.87 5.81 3.90
CA LEU A 101 -16.91 5.31 5.28
C LEU A 101 -17.65 6.30 6.21
N PRO A 102 -18.32 5.81 7.27
CA PRO A 102 -19.05 6.67 8.21
C PRO A 102 -18.12 7.58 9.02
N SER A 103 -16.85 7.21 9.13
CA SER A 103 -15.79 7.96 9.79
C SER A 103 -14.46 7.66 9.11
N ARG A 104 -13.48 8.56 9.27
CA ARG A 104 -12.13 8.39 8.68
C ARG A 104 -11.44 7.18 9.32
N ILE A 105 -10.59 6.51 8.54
CA ILE A 105 -9.72 5.46 9.09
C ILE A 105 -8.71 6.11 10.03
N LYS A 106 -8.63 5.58 11.26
CA LYS A 106 -7.66 5.97 12.28
C LYS A 106 -6.38 5.17 12.16
N ARG A 107 -6.48 3.86 11.95
CA ARG A 107 -5.34 2.96 11.73
C ARG A 107 -5.74 1.71 10.96
N ILE A 108 -4.74 1.04 10.40
CA ILE A 108 -4.84 -0.33 9.88
C ILE A 108 -4.01 -1.29 10.71
N PHE A 109 -4.34 -2.57 10.65
CA PHE A 109 -3.61 -3.62 11.35
C PHE A 109 -3.81 -4.98 10.67
N TYR A 110 -2.92 -5.93 10.95
CA TYR A 110 -3.06 -7.30 10.48
C TYR A 110 -3.70 -8.17 11.55
N MET A 111 -4.46 -9.16 11.10
CA MET A 111 -5.07 -10.19 11.95
C MET A 111 -4.70 -11.58 11.45
N SER A 112 -4.54 -12.51 12.39
CA SER A 112 -4.36 -13.93 12.09
C SER A 112 -5.34 -14.77 12.92
N SER A 113 -5.69 -15.95 12.39
CA SER A 113 -6.44 -16.99 13.09
C SER A 113 -5.55 -18.15 13.53
N GLU A 114 -4.23 -18.01 13.46
CA GLU A 114 -3.33 -19.09 13.82
C GLU A 114 -3.20 -19.27 15.33
N GLY A 115 -3.17 -20.53 15.78
CA GLY A 115 -3.06 -20.89 17.20
C GLY A 115 -4.30 -20.63 18.05
N ARG A 116 -5.35 -19.99 17.53
CA ARG A 116 -6.62 -19.71 18.23
C ARG A 116 -7.80 -19.77 17.27
N ASN A 117 -8.97 -20.24 17.70
CA ASN A 117 -10.21 -20.22 16.90
C ASN A 117 -10.78 -18.79 16.68
N LEU A 118 -10.06 -17.74 17.06
CA LEU A 118 -10.50 -16.35 17.01
C LEU A 118 -9.44 -15.49 16.30
N LEU A 119 -9.89 -14.68 15.33
CA LEU A 119 -9.08 -13.65 14.69
C LEU A 119 -8.60 -12.65 15.74
N HIS A 120 -7.29 -12.49 15.86
CA HIS A 120 -6.64 -11.53 16.75
C HIS A 120 -5.61 -10.70 15.98
N GLU A 121 -5.33 -9.51 16.48
CA GLU A 121 -4.32 -8.62 15.91
C GLU A 121 -2.92 -9.26 16.04
N VAL A 122 -2.12 -9.10 14.99
CA VAL A 122 -0.74 -9.59 14.91
C VAL A 122 0.16 -8.50 14.33
N PHE A 123 1.46 -8.60 14.64
CA PHE A 123 2.48 -7.61 14.26
C PHE A 123 3.52 -8.26 13.33
N PRO A 124 3.17 -8.50 12.06
CA PRO A 124 4.08 -9.13 11.12
C PRO A 124 5.32 -8.25 10.89
N THR A 125 6.47 -8.90 10.81
CA THR A 125 7.72 -8.27 10.41
C THR A 125 7.81 -8.20 8.90
N VAL A 126 8.42 -7.14 8.38
CA VAL A 126 8.71 -7.01 6.96
C VAL A 126 9.69 -8.09 6.49
N ASN A 127 9.59 -8.49 5.22
CA ASN A 127 10.50 -9.42 4.59
C ASN A 127 11.96 -8.91 4.69
N PRO A 128 12.91 -9.70 5.23
CA PRO A 128 14.31 -9.28 5.32
C PRO A 128 14.95 -8.85 4.00
N SER A 129 14.56 -9.47 2.88
CA SER A 129 15.04 -9.04 1.55
C SER A 129 14.60 -7.63 1.20
N VAL A 130 13.41 -7.19 1.65
CA VAL A 130 12.93 -5.81 1.47
C VAL A 130 13.77 -4.85 2.31
N LEU A 131 14.10 -5.19 3.55
CA LEU A 131 14.98 -4.37 4.40
C LEU A 131 16.36 -4.18 3.77
N GLU A 132 16.92 -5.27 3.23
CA GLU A 132 18.22 -5.22 2.56
C GLU A 132 18.18 -4.27 1.35
N GLN A 133 17.13 -4.32 0.53
CA GLN A 133 17.00 -3.40 -0.60
C GLN A 133 16.79 -1.96 -0.14
N LEU A 134 15.90 -1.72 0.82
CA LEU A 134 15.66 -0.37 1.37
C LEU A 134 16.93 0.26 1.97
N SER A 135 17.86 -0.54 2.50
CA SER A 135 19.16 -0.05 2.97
C SER A 135 20.11 0.45 1.87
N LYS A 136 19.83 0.10 0.61
CA LYS A 136 20.70 0.36 -0.55
C LYS A 136 20.10 1.36 -1.54
N VAL A 137 18.80 1.63 -1.47
CA VAL A 137 18.15 2.54 -2.43
C VAL A 137 18.60 3.99 -2.24
N ASP A 138 18.69 4.70 -3.36
CA ASP A 138 18.97 6.13 -3.44
C ASP A 138 17.69 6.98 -3.42
N CYS A 139 16.52 6.36 -3.52
CA CYS A 139 15.22 7.04 -3.45
C CYS A 139 14.13 6.05 -3.02
N ILE A 140 13.16 6.51 -2.24
CA ILE A 140 11.94 5.76 -1.87
C ILE A 140 10.75 6.50 -2.47
N VAL A 141 9.92 5.80 -3.25
CA VAL A 141 8.70 6.37 -3.83
C VAL A 141 7.48 5.64 -3.29
N TYR A 142 6.60 6.38 -2.63
CA TYR A 142 5.27 5.92 -2.25
C TYR A 142 4.34 6.18 -3.44
N ALA A 143 4.09 5.12 -4.20
CA ALA A 143 3.26 5.16 -5.40
C ALA A 143 1.79 5.52 -5.10
N MET A 144 1.10 6.05 -6.12
CA MET A 144 -0.34 6.24 -6.09
C MET A 144 -1.10 4.92 -5.92
N GLY A 145 -2.25 4.99 -5.27
CA GLY A 145 -3.11 3.84 -4.97
C GLY A 145 -3.92 4.05 -3.69
N SER A 146 -4.79 3.10 -3.37
CA SER A 146 -5.59 3.20 -2.13
C SER A 146 -4.69 3.28 -0.91
N LEU A 147 -4.85 4.36 -0.14
CA LEU A 147 -3.93 4.70 0.93
C LEU A 147 -3.87 3.62 2.00
N PHE A 148 -5.04 3.21 2.53
CA PHE A 148 -5.11 2.31 3.67
C PHE A 148 -5.15 0.84 3.26
N THR A 149 -5.54 0.52 2.02
CA THR A 149 -5.60 -0.88 1.54
C THR A 149 -4.50 -1.30 0.56
N SER A 150 -3.62 -0.39 0.12
CA SER A 150 -2.48 -0.72 -0.75
C SER A 150 -1.15 -0.20 -0.20
N VAL A 151 -1.07 1.08 0.17
CA VAL A 151 0.19 1.71 0.61
C VAL A 151 0.47 1.36 2.08
N CYS A 152 -0.36 1.81 3.01
CA CYS A 152 -0.15 1.61 4.45
C CYS A 152 0.03 0.15 4.87
N PRO A 153 -0.61 -0.88 4.27
CA PRO A 153 -0.39 -2.28 4.65
C PRO A 153 1.06 -2.74 4.50
N SER A 154 1.80 -2.13 3.58
CA SER A 154 3.24 -2.39 3.41
C SER A 154 4.09 -1.64 4.43
N LEU A 155 3.56 -0.56 5.01
CA LEU A 155 4.29 0.38 5.86
C LEU A 155 4.12 0.12 7.36
N VAL A 156 2.99 -0.47 7.76
CA VAL A 156 2.67 -0.76 9.17
C VAL A 156 3.51 -1.89 9.78
N LEU A 157 4.24 -2.64 8.94
CA LEU A 157 5.01 -3.82 9.36
C LEU A 157 6.21 -3.43 10.22
N LEU A 158 6.53 -4.27 11.21
CA LEU A 158 7.70 -4.07 12.07
C LEU A 158 8.98 -4.09 11.22
N GLY A 159 9.84 -3.10 11.44
CA GLY A 159 11.10 -2.88 10.70
C GLY A 159 10.98 -1.88 9.56
N THR A 160 9.78 -1.61 9.02
CA THR A 160 9.61 -0.73 7.86
C THR A 160 9.81 0.75 8.21
N GLY A 161 9.17 1.19 9.30
CA GLY A 161 9.35 2.56 9.80
C GLY A 161 10.80 2.83 10.21
N GLU A 162 11.44 1.84 10.83
CA GLU A 162 12.82 1.92 11.31
C GLU A 162 13.80 2.07 10.15
N ILE A 163 13.71 1.22 9.13
CA ILE A 163 14.64 1.30 7.99
C ILE A 163 14.42 2.58 7.20
N ILE A 164 13.17 2.95 6.91
CA ILE A 164 12.87 4.11 6.07
C ILE A 164 13.35 5.40 6.74
N SER A 165 13.03 5.65 8.02
CA SER A 165 13.43 6.91 8.68
C SER A 165 14.95 7.06 8.78
N SER A 166 15.69 5.95 8.82
CA SER A 166 17.15 5.96 8.85
C SER A 166 17.81 6.33 7.51
N ARG A 167 17.08 6.31 6.39
CA ARG A 167 17.65 6.56 5.06
C ARG A 167 17.79 8.07 4.79
N PRO A 168 18.99 8.57 4.49
CA PRO A 168 19.20 9.96 4.09
C PRO A 168 18.98 10.13 2.58
N CYS A 169 17.85 9.68 2.05
CA CYS A 169 17.50 9.77 0.63
C CYS A 169 16.16 10.49 0.41
N PRO A 170 15.85 10.92 -0.83
CA PRO A 170 14.51 11.35 -1.21
C PRO A 170 13.47 10.30 -0.86
N LYS A 171 12.38 10.76 -0.25
CA LYS A 171 11.21 9.96 0.09
C LYS A 171 9.98 10.68 -0.43
N VAL A 172 9.55 10.25 -1.61
CA VAL A 172 8.62 10.97 -2.46
C VAL A 172 7.25 10.32 -2.36
N LEU A 173 6.24 11.08 -1.93
CA LEU A 173 4.85 10.64 -2.02
C LEU A 173 4.23 11.11 -3.34
N LEU A 174 3.70 10.17 -4.13
CA LEU A 174 2.84 10.47 -5.26
C LEU A 174 1.39 10.57 -4.77
N LEU A 175 0.87 11.80 -4.70
CA LEU A 175 -0.49 12.02 -4.23
C LEU A 175 -1.51 11.47 -5.25
N ASN A 176 -2.56 10.83 -4.76
CA ASN A 176 -3.68 10.42 -5.61
C ASN A 176 -4.34 11.67 -6.23
N GLY A 177 -4.85 11.54 -7.46
CA GLY A 177 -5.55 12.65 -8.11
C GLY A 177 -7.01 12.80 -7.71
N SER A 178 -7.63 11.75 -7.17
CA SER A 178 -9.03 11.76 -6.73
C SER A 178 -9.20 10.99 -5.42
N HIS A 179 -10.25 11.34 -4.67
CA HIS A 179 -10.57 10.70 -3.39
C HIS A 179 -11.31 9.37 -3.55
N ASP A 180 -10.80 8.31 -2.94
CA ASP A 180 -11.56 7.07 -2.80
C ASP A 180 -12.41 7.05 -1.51
N ARG A 181 -13.16 5.96 -1.33
CA ARG A 181 -13.95 5.68 -0.13
C ARG A 181 -13.15 5.80 1.17
N GLU A 182 -11.86 5.49 1.14
CA GLU A 182 -10.98 5.41 2.32
C GLU A 182 -10.47 6.80 2.73
N THR A 183 -10.33 7.70 1.77
CA THR A 183 -9.59 8.97 1.90
C THR A 183 -10.48 10.20 1.77
N CYS A 184 -11.80 10.04 1.76
CA CYS A 184 -12.75 11.14 1.65
C CYS A 184 -12.48 12.24 2.70
N GLY A 185 -12.22 13.45 2.23
CA GLY A 185 -11.96 14.63 3.04
C GLY A 185 -10.54 14.76 3.61
N LEU A 186 -9.60 13.87 3.26
CA LEU A 186 -8.18 14.03 3.61
C LEU A 186 -7.50 15.05 2.70
N SER A 187 -6.83 16.05 3.26
CA SER A 187 -5.90 16.89 2.48
C SER A 187 -4.58 16.16 2.23
N ALA A 188 -3.70 16.76 1.42
CA ALA A 188 -2.34 16.27 1.19
C ALA A 188 -1.57 16.05 2.51
N SER A 189 -1.65 16.99 3.47
CA SER A 189 -1.04 16.81 4.80
C SER A 189 -1.68 15.65 5.59
N GLY A 190 -2.96 15.37 5.35
CA GLY A 190 -3.66 14.21 5.91
C GLY A 190 -3.12 12.88 5.40
N PHE A 191 -2.75 12.79 4.12
CA PHE A 191 -2.07 11.61 3.56
C PHE A 191 -0.70 11.40 4.21
N VAL A 192 0.07 12.47 4.37
CA VAL A 192 1.37 12.46 5.05
C VAL A 192 1.23 11.98 6.49
N THR A 193 0.24 12.49 7.23
CA THR A 193 -0.06 12.05 8.60
C THR A 193 -0.40 10.56 8.63
N ALA A 194 -1.27 10.09 7.74
CA ALA A 194 -1.68 8.69 7.72
C ALA A 194 -0.52 7.72 7.41
N ILE A 195 0.40 8.10 6.51
CA ILE A 195 1.60 7.32 6.23
C ILE A 195 2.56 7.36 7.42
N THR A 196 2.75 8.53 8.02
CA THR A 196 3.58 8.69 9.22
C THR A 196 3.04 7.83 10.36
N ASP A 197 1.73 7.85 10.59
CA ASP A 197 1.08 7.07 11.64
C ASP A 197 1.16 5.56 11.39
N ALA A 198 1.06 5.13 10.13
CA ALA A 198 1.27 3.73 9.77
C ALA A 198 2.72 3.29 10.05
N LEU A 199 3.71 4.07 9.61
CA LEU A 199 5.14 3.77 9.81
C LEU A 199 5.56 3.81 11.28
N ASN A 200 5.03 4.78 12.04
CA ASN A 200 5.24 4.90 13.47
C ASN A 200 4.41 3.90 14.28
N ARG A 201 3.38 3.28 13.67
CA ARG A 201 2.37 2.47 14.36
C ARG A 201 1.74 3.25 15.53
N THR A 202 1.48 4.54 15.34
CA THR A 202 1.07 5.51 16.40
C THR A 202 -0.05 5.00 17.30
N TYR A 203 -1.04 4.30 16.73
CA TYR A 203 -2.22 3.81 17.44
C TYR A 203 -2.21 2.29 17.69
N GLY A 204 -1.05 1.63 17.52
CA GLY A 204 -0.87 0.20 17.70
C GLY A 204 -0.42 -0.18 19.12
N ASP A 205 0.27 -1.31 19.23
CA ASP A 205 0.90 -1.74 20.48
C ASP A 205 2.03 -0.80 20.88
N SER A 206 1.99 -0.29 22.12
CA SER A 206 2.94 0.70 22.64
C SER A 206 4.39 0.23 22.61
N HIS A 207 4.66 -1.08 22.61
CA HIS A 207 6.03 -1.61 22.54
C HIS A 207 6.64 -1.54 21.14
N ASN A 208 5.80 -1.36 20.12
CA ASN A 208 6.21 -1.32 18.71
C ASN A 208 6.16 0.09 18.11
N CYS A 209 5.67 1.08 18.86
CA CYS A 209 5.53 2.45 18.38
C CYS A 209 6.89 3.13 18.16
N LEU A 210 6.94 4.01 17.16
CA LEU A 210 8.03 4.94 16.93
C LEU A 210 7.52 6.38 17.07
N GLU A 211 8.45 7.33 17.25
CA GLU A 211 8.13 8.76 17.43
C GLU A 211 8.83 9.63 16.35
N ASN A 212 9.02 9.08 15.14
CA ASN A 212 9.64 9.83 14.06
C ASN A 212 8.69 10.91 13.53
N VAL A 213 9.24 12.04 13.13
CA VAL A 213 8.48 13.15 12.55
C VAL A 213 8.22 12.92 11.05
N PRO A 214 7.17 13.52 10.44
CA PRO A 214 6.77 13.22 9.06
C PRO A 214 7.88 13.38 8.02
N ASN A 215 8.73 14.40 8.13
CA ASN A 215 9.80 14.65 7.16
C ASN A 215 10.92 13.58 7.16
N GLN A 216 10.99 12.74 8.18
CA GLN A 216 11.87 11.56 8.18
C GLN A 216 11.33 10.47 7.24
N TYR A 217 10.03 10.45 6.96
CA TYR A 217 9.36 9.48 6.10
C TYR A 217 9.00 10.01 4.73
N ILE A 218 8.63 11.28 4.61
CA ILE A 218 8.26 11.91 3.35
C ILE A 218 8.88 13.29 3.34
N ASN A 219 9.79 13.58 2.41
CA ASN A 219 10.42 14.89 2.30
C ASN A 219 10.04 15.64 1.01
N ALA A 220 9.39 14.94 0.06
CA ALA A 220 8.85 15.55 -1.13
C ALA A 220 7.48 14.96 -1.51
N LEU A 221 6.65 15.80 -2.10
CA LEU A 221 5.30 15.46 -2.56
C LEU A 221 5.18 15.79 -4.04
N VAL A 222 4.70 14.84 -4.83
CA VAL A 222 4.35 15.04 -6.24
C VAL A 222 2.84 15.01 -6.36
N VAL A 223 2.25 16.06 -6.90
CA VAL A 223 0.79 16.27 -6.96
C VAL A 223 0.34 16.37 -8.41
N PRO A 224 -0.72 15.66 -8.82
CA PRO A 224 -1.26 15.81 -10.16
C PRO A 224 -2.00 17.15 -10.27
N ARG A 225 -1.79 17.86 -11.37
CA ARG A 225 -2.51 19.08 -11.71
C ARG A 225 -4.01 18.79 -11.73
N ASP A 226 -4.80 19.76 -11.29
CA ASP A 226 -6.26 19.70 -11.25
C ASP A 226 -6.84 18.59 -10.34
N GLY A 227 -6.01 17.90 -9.55
CA GLY A 227 -6.45 16.85 -8.62
C GLY A 227 -7.48 17.34 -7.59
N ASP A 228 -8.39 16.45 -7.18
CA ASP A 228 -9.47 16.75 -6.24
C ASP A 228 -8.98 16.92 -4.79
N ILE A 229 -7.79 16.39 -4.48
CA ILE A 229 -7.24 16.36 -3.12
C ILE A 229 -6.64 17.73 -2.77
N PRO A 230 -7.14 18.41 -1.71
CA PRO A 230 -6.64 19.73 -1.35
C PRO A 230 -5.16 19.71 -0.93
N VAL A 231 -4.35 20.58 -1.55
CA VAL A 231 -2.93 20.78 -1.20
C VAL A 231 -2.81 21.93 -0.20
N ASP A 232 -2.81 21.58 1.08
CA ASP A 232 -2.72 22.50 2.21
C ASP A 232 -1.25 22.82 2.57
N VAL A 233 -0.62 23.67 1.76
CA VAL A 233 0.82 24.00 1.82
C VAL A 233 1.30 24.43 3.22
N GLN A 234 0.50 25.18 3.99
CA GLN A 234 0.87 25.59 5.35
C GLN A 234 0.96 24.39 6.31
N CYS A 235 0.04 23.44 6.19
CA CYS A 235 0.05 22.22 7.00
C CYS A 235 1.22 21.31 6.59
N LEU A 236 1.47 21.16 5.28
CA LEU A 236 2.64 20.44 4.77
C LEU A 236 3.96 21.03 5.28
N ALA A 237 4.10 22.36 5.26
CA ALA A 237 5.26 23.05 5.81
C ALA A 237 5.44 22.80 7.31
N SER A 238 4.34 22.74 8.08
CA SER A 238 4.40 22.38 9.52
C SER A 238 4.83 20.93 9.78
N GLN A 239 4.65 20.05 8.80
CA GLN A 239 5.15 18.67 8.79
C GLN A 239 6.60 18.56 8.27
N GLY A 240 7.22 19.67 7.90
CA GLY A 240 8.58 19.72 7.36
C GLY A 240 8.68 19.35 5.87
N ILE A 241 7.57 19.39 5.13
CA ILE A 241 7.52 19.11 3.69
C ILE A 241 7.49 20.43 2.93
N PHE A 242 8.63 20.75 2.32
CA PHE A 242 8.81 21.99 1.56
C PHE A 242 8.89 21.76 0.04
N HIS A 243 9.18 20.53 -0.39
CA HIS A 243 9.29 20.18 -1.80
C HIS A 243 7.95 19.63 -2.31
N VAL A 244 7.12 20.49 -2.89
CA VAL A 244 5.83 20.10 -3.49
C VAL A 244 5.86 20.41 -4.98
N VAL A 245 5.87 19.36 -5.81
CA VAL A 245 5.98 19.45 -7.27
C VAL A 245 4.62 19.16 -7.89
N THR A 246 4.08 20.10 -8.66
CA THR A 246 2.86 19.88 -9.44
C THR A 246 3.21 19.35 -10.81
N VAL A 247 2.58 18.25 -11.22
CA VAL A 247 2.84 17.54 -12.48
C VAL A 247 1.58 17.49 -13.32
N ASP A 248 1.70 17.61 -14.63
CA ASP A 248 0.53 17.53 -15.51
C ASP A 248 -0.21 16.19 -15.37
N SER A 249 -1.53 16.24 -15.55
CA SER A 249 -2.44 15.13 -15.35
C SER A 249 -3.28 14.87 -16.59
N VAL A 250 -3.97 13.73 -16.61
CA VAL A 250 -5.00 13.37 -17.57
C VAL A 250 -6.21 12.85 -16.81
N HIS A 251 -7.41 13.08 -17.37
CA HIS A 251 -8.65 12.58 -16.79
C HIS A 251 -8.97 11.19 -17.34
N ASP A 252 -8.93 10.17 -16.49
CA ASP A 252 -9.41 8.82 -16.79
C ASP A 252 -10.88 8.69 -16.36
N PRO A 253 -11.79 8.21 -17.24
CA PRO A 253 -13.21 8.13 -16.94
C PRO A 253 -13.57 7.16 -15.81
N LYS A 254 -12.69 6.21 -15.44
CA LYS A 254 -12.93 5.20 -14.41
C LYS A 254 -12.33 5.57 -13.06
N VAL A 255 -11.11 6.10 -13.08
CA VAL A 255 -10.31 6.35 -11.87
C VAL A 255 -10.10 7.83 -11.55
N GLY A 256 -10.66 8.74 -12.36
CA GLY A 256 -10.56 10.17 -12.14
C GLY A 256 -9.24 10.73 -12.64
N ILE A 257 -8.63 11.63 -11.87
CA ILE A 257 -7.42 12.34 -12.29
C ILE A 257 -6.19 11.47 -12.04
N VAL A 258 -5.39 11.27 -13.09
CA VAL A 258 -4.14 10.49 -13.01
C VAL A 258 -2.99 11.29 -13.60
N PHE A 259 -1.77 11.00 -13.15
CA PHE A 259 -0.58 11.65 -13.68
C PHE A 259 -0.40 11.41 -15.18
N ASN A 260 0.05 12.43 -15.91
CA ASN A 260 0.63 12.22 -17.23
C ASN A 260 1.94 11.42 -17.07
N PRO A 261 2.08 10.22 -17.68
CA PRO A 261 3.24 9.37 -17.44
C PRO A 261 4.58 10.02 -17.79
N LYS A 262 4.64 10.79 -18.89
CA LYS A 262 5.89 11.44 -19.33
C LYS A 262 6.29 12.54 -18.36
N SER A 263 5.33 13.38 -17.99
CA SER A 263 5.58 14.48 -17.05
C SER A 263 5.97 13.96 -15.65
N LEU A 264 5.38 12.85 -15.20
CA LEU A 264 5.72 12.22 -13.93
C LEU A 264 7.14 11.65 -13.92
N ILE A 265 7.53 10.93 -14.98
CA ILE A 265 8.88 10.37 -15.09
C ILE A 265 9.92 11.50 -15.07
N GLN A 266 9.67 12.59 -15.81
CA GLN A 266 10.57 13.75 -15.81
C GLN A 266 10.67 14.38 -14.42
N ALA A 267 9.53 14.65 -13.77
CA ALA A 267 9.52 15.26 -12.45
C ALA A 267 10.24 14.40 -11.39
N LEU A 268 10.13 13.08 -11.46
CA LEU A 268 10.87 12.16 -10.58
C LEU A 268 12.37 12.19 -10.87
N ALA A 269 12.77 12.23 -12.14
CA ALA A 269 14.18 12.32 -12.52
C ALA A 269 14.82 13.61 -12.01
N ASP A 270 14.12 14.75 -12.18
CA ASP A 270 14.58 16.07 -11.72
C ASP A 270 14.71 16.09 -10.19
N LEU A 271 13.70 15.59 -9.47
CA LEU A 271 13.70 15.52 -8.01
C LEU A 271 14.83 14.64 -7.48
N ILE A 272 15.09 13.49 -8.10
CA ILE A 272 16.20 12.62 -7.68
C ILE A 272 17.55 13.32 -7.91
N ALA A 273 17.71 14.04 -9.03
CA ALA A 273 18.93 14.79 -9.33
C ALA A 273 19.19 15.89 -8.29
N ASP A 274 18.16 16.67 -7.92
CA ASP A 274 18.27 17.78 -6.96
C ASP A 274 18.74 17.37 -5.56
N PHE A 275 18.51 16.11 -5.16
CA PHE A 275 18.92 15.59 -3.86
C PHE A 275 20.29 14.87 -3.89
N CYS A 276 20.86 14.64 -5.07
CA CYS A 276 22.19 14.07 -5.22
C CYS A 276 23.31 15.13 -5.29
N GLU A 277 22.96 16.41 -5.45
CA GLU A 277 23.88 17.57 -5.36
C GLU A 277 24.04 18.07 -3.92
#